data_AF-A0A2E7GWS2-F1
#
_entry.id   AF-A0A2E7GWS2-F1
#
_cell.length_a   1.000
_cell.length_b   1.000
_cell.length_c   1.000
_cell.angle_alpha   90.00
_cell.angle_beta   90.00
_cell.angle_gamma   90.00
#
_symmetry.space_group_name_H-M   'P 1'
#
loop_
_entity.id
_entity.type
_entity.pdbx_description
1 polymer ?
#
loop_
_entity_poly.entity_id
_entity_poly.type
_entity_poly.pdbx_seq_one_letter_code
_entity_poly.pdbx_strand_id
1 'polypeptide(L)'
;MLSSRVPMDEPDSHTFLALEESESGPWDIVILQIPLEMTCSYGEGTRRGPKACIEASAQVELHDSILPEDLPSGTRIHTAAPWSSEAPSLREQLDSIGEHVRPWFTGQEFPLVLGGEHGILLPILENLHQHPSVGDISELTIVQIDAHADLRGELNGERFSHGTVMRRALELGVGRVIQVGVRAFCHEEEEMIQNED
;
A
#
# COMPACT_ATOMS: atom_id res chain seq x y z
N MET A 1 17.69 21.02 13.23
CA MET A 1 16.59 22.01 13.36
C MET A 1 15.42 21.24 13.92
N LEU A 2 14.69 21.77 14.91
CA LEU A 2 13.45 21.12 15.35
C LEU A 2 12.50 21.08 14.15
N SER A 3 12.03 19.90 13.75
CA SER A 3 11.04 19.78 12.69
C SER A 3 9.76 20.50 13.13
N SER A 4 9.34 21.52 12.39
CA SER A 4 8.08 22.24 12.64
C SER A 4 6.94 21.55 11.91
N ARG A 5 5.80 21.40 12.61
CA ARG A 5 4.55 21.02 11.96
C ARG A 5 3.93 22.19 11.23
N VAL A 6 3.28 21.89 10.11
CA VAL A 6 2.42 22.85 9.42
C VAL A 6 1.16 23.10 10.27
N PRO A 7 0.78 24.37 10.53
CA PRO A 7 -0.45 24.70 11.25
C PRO A 7 -1.70 24.09 10.59
N MET A 8 -2.62 23.60 11.41
CA MET A 8 -3.84 22.86 11.01
C MET A 8 -4.97 23.73 10.44
N ASP A 9 -4.68 24.96 10.00
CA ASP A 9 -5.72 25.96 9.70
C ASP A 9 -6.41 25.75 8.34
N GLU A 10 -5.92 24.84 7.49
CA GLU A 10 -6.55 24.46 6.22
C GLU A 10 -6.88 22.95 6.16
N PRO A 11 -8.16 22.57 5.94
CA PRO A 11 -8.63 21.18 6.06
C PRO A 11 -8.27 20.25 4.88
N ASP A 12 -7.63 20.76 3.82
CA ASP A 12 -7.35 20.00 2.59
C ASP A 12 -5.87 19.95 2.19
N SER A 13 -4.95 20.47 3.01
CA SER A 13 -3.50 20.49 2.73
C SER A 13 -2.66 19.70 3.75
N HIS A 14 -3.18 18.57 4.21
CA HIS A 14 -2.48 17.75 5.20
C HIS A 14 -1.39 16.89 4.56
N THR A 15 -0.16 17.08 5.03
CA THR A 15 0.98 16.19 4.80
C THR A 15 0.99 15.10 5.87
N PHE A 16 1.64 13.98 5.59
CA PHE A 16 1.82 12.91 6.55
C PHE A 16 2.60 13.42 7.77
N LEU A 17 2.10 13.10 8.97
CA LEU A 17 2.56 13.61 10.27
C LEU A 17 2.48 15.15 10.41
N ALA A 18 1.78 15.83 9.49
CA ALA A 18 1.74 17.30 9.37
C ALA A 18 3.13 17.94 9.30
N LEU A 19 4.12 17.26 8.72
CA LEU A 19 5.48 17.76 8.59
C LEU A 19 5.60 18.74 7.42
N GLU A 20 6.50 19.69 7.54
CA GLU A 20 6.96 20.46 6.39
C GLU A 20 7.69 19.54 5.39
N GLU A 21 7.29 19.61 4.12
CA GLU A 21 7.86 18.80 3.04
C GLU A 21 8.68 19.65 2.07
N SER A 22 9.70 19.04 1.45
CA SER A 22 10.44 19.70 0.36
C SER A 22 9.62 19.70 -0.93
N GLU A 23 9.58 20.83 -1.64
CA GLU A 23 8.84 20.97 -2.91
C GLU A 23 9.37 20.07 -4.03
N SER A 24 10.63 19.63 -3.94
CA SER A 24 11.26 18.74 -4.92
C SER A 24 12.21 17.74 -4.27
N GLY A 25 12.36 16.59 -4.95
CA GLY A 25 13.16 15.48 -4.48
C GLY A 25 14.68 15.62 -4.69
N PRO A 26 15.43 14.52 -4.47
CA PRO A 26 14.91 13.19 -4.15
C PRO A 26 14.28 13.17 -2.76
N TRP A 27 13.23 12.37 -2.57
CA TRP A 27 12.66 12.12 -1.24
C TRP A 27 13.13 10.74 -0.78
N ASP A 28 13.24 10.55 0.52
CA ASP A 28 13.65 9.26 1.08
C ASP A 28 12.43 8.33 1.22
N ILE A 29 11.25 8.90 1.54
CA ILE A 29 9.98 8.18 1.63
C ILE A 29 8.92 8.96 0.86
N VAL A 30 8.10 8.26 0.06
CA VAL A 30 6.91 8.83 -0.57
C VAL A 30 5.64 8.13 -0.07
N ILE A 31 4.69 8.90 0.45
CA ILE A 31 3.39 8.45 0.90
C ILE A 31 2.42 8.54 -0.29
N LEU A 32 1.95 7.39 -0.76
CA LEU A 32 1.01 7.26 -1.87
C LEU A 32 -0.37 6.92 -1.34
N GLN A 33 -1.40 7.62 -1.79
CA GLN A 33 -2.77 7.44 -1.34
C GLN A 33 -3.61 6.81 -2.46
N ILE A 34 -4.13 5.60 -2.26
CA ILE A 34 -4.83 4.84 -3.29
C ILE A 34 -6.23 4.43 -2.79
N PRO A 35 -7.24 5.32 -2.89
CA PRO A 35 -8.57 5.12 -2.34
C PRO A 35 -9.48 4.20 -3.18
N LEU A 36 -8.97 3.06 -3.65
CA LEU A 36 -9.77 2.08 -4.40
C LEU A 36 -10.80 1.37 -3.48
N GLU A 37 -12.04 1.29 -3.93
CA GLU A 37 -13.09 0.47 -3.32
C GLU A 37 -14.07 0.04 -4.41
N MET A 38 -13.97 -1.22 -4.84
CA MET A 38 -14.77 -1.79 -5.92
C MET A 38 -15.18 -3.25 -5.66
N THR A 39 -14.41 -3.99 -4.85
CA THR A 39 -14.60 -5.42 -4.65
C THR A 39 -14.96 -5.79 -3.22
N CYS A 40 -15.04 -4.83 -2.28
CA CYS A 40 -15.52 -5.05 -0.92
C CYS A 40 -16.83 -5.87 -0.89
N SER A 41 -16.84 -6.94 -0.09
CA SER A 41 -17.91 -7.96 -0.13
C SER A 41 -18.92 -7.87 1.02
N TYR A 42 -18.64 -7.07 2.06
CA TYR A 42 -19.53 -6.89 3.22
C TYR A 42 -19.67 -5.43 3.66
N GLY A 43 -18.59 -4.83 4.18
CA GLY A 43 -18.56 -3.44 4.62
C GLY A 43 -17.85 -2.54 3.62
N GLU A 44 -18.35 -1.32 3.46
CA GLU A 44 -17.76 -0.27 2.61
C GLU A 44 -17.15 0.85 3.47
N GLY A 45 -16.27 1.65 2.86
CA GLY A 45 -15.64 2.81 3.44
C GLY A 45 -14.13 2.88 3.30
N THR A 46 -13.49 1.85 2.77
CA THR A 46 -12.06 1.73 2.57
C THR A 46 -11.51 2.82 1.66
N ARG A 47 -12.30 3.34 0.71
CA ARG A 47 -11.92 4.53 -0.08
C ARG A 47 -11.63 5.79 0.76
N ARG A 48 -12.15 5.87 1.99
CA ARG A 48 -11.86 6.97 2.93
C ARG A 48 -10.62 6.72 3.77
N GLY A 49 -10.08 5.51 3.74
CA GLY A 49 -8.92 5.07 4.53
C GLY A 49 -7.69 5.95 4.33
N PRO A 50 -7.23 6.20 3.10
CA PRO A 50 -6.00 6.97 2.88
C PRO A 50 -6.07 8.38 3.48
N LYS A 51 -7.15 9.14 3.22
CA LYS A 51 -7.35 10.48 3.78
C LYS A 51 -7.40 10.44 5.32
N ALA A 52 -8.15 9.50 5.89
CA ALA A 52 -8.23 9.34 7.35
C ALA A 52 -6.88 9.00 7.99
N CYS A 53 -6.04 8.19 7.32
CA CYS A 53 -4.68 7.90 7.78
C CYS A 53 -3.79 9.16 7.77
N ILE A 54 -3.85 9.98 6.72
CA ILE A 54 -3.12 11.25 6.69
C ILE A 54 -3.56 12.16 7.84
N GLU A 55 -4.87 12.39 8.00
CA GLU A 55 -5.42 13.24 9.06
C GLU A 55 -5.04 12.74 10.47
N ALA A 56 -5.16 11.44 10.71
CA ALA A 56 -4.81 10.83 12.00
C ALA A 56 -3.31 10.88 12.29
N SER A 57 -2.46 10.75 11.26
CA SER A 57 -1.00 10.75 11.43
C SER A 57 -0.49 12.03 12.10
N ALA A 58 -1.15 13.16 11.85
CA ALA A 58 -0.78 14.44 12.45
C ALA A 58 -1.07 14.54 13.96
N GLN A 59 -1.71 13.53 14.57
CA GLN A 59 -1.94 13.45 16.01
C GLN A 59 -0.90 12.61 16.76
N VAL A 60 0.02 11.95 16.04
CA VAL A 60 1.09 11.12 16.63
C VAL A 60 2.20 12.04 17.15
N GLU A 61 2.79 11.76 18.32
CA GLU A 61 3.96 12.53 18.76
C GLU A 61 5.19 12.24 17.92
N LEU A 62 5.97 13.27 17.59
CA LEU A 62 7.18 13.09 16.75
C LEU A 62 8.36 12.49 17.53
N HIS A 63 8.30 12.52 18.86
CA HIS A 63 9.36 12.00 19.71
C HIS A 63 9.30 10.48 19.83
N ASP A 64 10.40 9.81 19.51
CA ASP A 64 10.61 8.39 19.79
C ASP A 64 11.97 8.20 20.48
N SER A 65 11.96 7.52 21.64
CA SER A 65 13.16 7.30 22.46
C SER A 65 14.25 6.44 21.80
N ILE A 66 13.91 5.71 20.73
CA ILE A 66 14.84 4.86 19.98
C ILE A 66 15.55 5.67 18.88
N LEU A 67 14.96 6.78 18.43
CA LEU A 67 15.50 7.63 17.37
C LEU A 67 16.48 8.68 17.91
N PRO A 68 17.49 9.08 17.12
CA PRO A 68 18.48 10.07 17.54
C PRO A 68 17.91 11.49 17.65
N GLU A 69 16.83 11.79 16.92
CA GLU A 69 16.09 13.04 16.94
C GLU A 69 14.61 12.76 16.64
N ASP A 70 13.75 13.74 16.90
CA ASP A 70 12.33 13.63 16.59
C ASP A 70 12.11 13.44 15.08
N LEU A 71 11.01 12.78 14.71
CA LEU A 71 10.62 12.59 13.32
C LEU A 71 10.61 13.94 12.56
N PRO A 72 11.06 13.96 11.28
CA PRO A 72 11.40 12.80 10.46
C PRO A 72 12.84 12.27 10.65
N SER A 73 13.57 12.72 11.68
CA SER A 73 14.91 12.22 12.03
C SER A 73 15.91 12.20 10.86
N GLY A 74 15.94 13.28 10.08
CA GLY A 74 16.84 13.48 8.94
C GLY A 74 16.31 12.93 7.62
N THR A 75 15.16 12.24 7.62
CA THR A 75 14.48 11.74 6.42
C THR A 75 13.65 12.83 5.75
N ARG A 76 13.63 12.88 4.42
CA ARG A 76 12.70 13.69 3.63
C ARG A 76 11.50 12.85 3.23
N ILE A 77 10.34 13.20 3.78
CA ILE A 77 9.06 12.54 3.47
C ILE A 77 8.29 13.42 2.48
N HIS A 78 7.63 12.80 1.50
CA HIS A 78 6.72 13.47 0.59
C HIS A 78 5.34 12.80 0.57
N THR A 79 4.27 13.57 0.72
CA THR A 79 2.89 13.12 0.58
C THR A 79 2.39 13.45 -0.82
N ALA A 80 2.30 12.43 -1.67
CA ALA A 80 1.84 12.60 -3.03
C ALA A 80 0.32 12.88 -3.08
N ALA A 81 -0.11 13.55 -4.16
CA ALA A 81 -1.52 13.73 -4.44
C ALA A 81 -2.25 12.37 -4.54
N PRO A 82 -3.46 12.23 -3.98
CA PRO A 82 -4.19 10.97 -4.06
C PRO A 82 -4.44 10.51 -5.49
N TRP A 83 -4.32 9.20 -5.71
CA TRP A 83 -4.74 8.58 -6.94
C TRP A 83 -6.25 8.75 -7.15
N SER A 84 -6.64 8.98 -8.40
CA SER A 84 -8.03 9.01 -8.85
C SER A 84 -8.10 8.50 -10.29
N SER A 85 -9.17 7.80 -10.63
CA SER A 85 -9.41 7.30 -11.99
C SER A 85 -10.91 7.28 -12.29
N GLU A 86 -11.26 7.58 -13.54
CA GLU A 86 -12.62 7.46 -14.08
C GLU A 86 -12.75 6.20 -14.97
N ALA A 87 -11.78 5.28 -14.90
CA ALA A 87 -11.78 4.09 -15.73
C ALA A 87 -12.99 3.18 -15.43
N PRO A 88 -13.65 2.62 -16.46
CA PRO A 88 -14.97 2.02 -16.31
C PRO A 88 -14.94 0.58 -15.77
N SER A 89 -13.79 -0.11 -15.84
CA SER A 89 -13.65 -1.48 -15.32
C SER A 89 -12.62 -1.57 -14.19
N LEU A 90 -12.77 -2.60 -13.35
CA LEU A 90 -11.81 -2.89 -12.28
C LEU A 90 -10.39 -3.05 -12.83
N ARG A 91 -10.22 -3.82 -13.92
CA ARG A 91 -8.89 -4.05 -14.50
C ARG A 91 -8.25 -2.75 -14.97
N GLU A 92 -8.99 -1.88 -15.65
CA GLU A 92 -8.47 -0.58 -16.10
C GLU A 92 -8.17 0.35 -14.91
N GLN A 93 -8.95 0.28 -13.82
CA GLN A 93 -8.61 1.00 -12.60
C GLN A 93 -7.30 0.50 -11.98
N LEU A 94 -7.13 -0.82 -11.86
CA LEU A 94 -5.87 -1.41 -11.39
C LEU A 94 -4.69 -1.02 -12.29
N ASP A 95 -4.86 -1.03 -13.61
CA ASP A 95 -3.80 -0.59 -14.55
C ASP A 95 -3.41 0.88 -14.30
N SER A 96 -4.39 1.76 -14.10
CA SER A 96 -4.13 3.17 -13.78
C SER A 96 -3.51 3.38 -12.40
N ILE A 97 -3.71 2.47 -11.44
CA ILE A 97 -2.96 2.46 -10.17
C ILE A 97 -1.50 2.14 -10.46
N GLY A 98 -1.23 1.15 -11.31
CA GLY A 98 0.11 0.81 -11.77
C GLY A 98 0.85 2.01 -12.36
N GLU A 99 0.18 2.76 -13.25
CA GLU A 99 0.71 3.99 -13.84
C GLU A 99 1.02 5.08 -12.81
N HIS A 100 0.21 5.16 -11.74
CA HIS A 100 0.40 6.15 -10.67
C HIS A 100 1.56 5.81 -9.73
N VAL A 101 1.77 4.54 -9.40
CA VAL A 101 2.85 4.12 -8.47
C VAL A 101 4.21 4.01 -9.17
N ARG A 102 4.22 3.67 -10.46
CA ARG A 102 5.41 3.41 -11.25
C ARG A 102 6.50 4.50 -11.21
N PRO A 103 6.18 5.81 -11.27
CA PRO A 103 7.19 6.87 -11.19
C PRO A 103 8.02 6.86 -9.90
N TRP A 104 7.54 6.19 -8.85
CA TRP A 104 8.17 6.12 -7.54
C TRP A 104 9.03 4.87 -7.34
N PHE A 105 9.10 3.99 -8.34
CA PHE A 105 9.93 2.78 -8.31
C PHE A 105 11.31 3.02 -8.93
N THR A 106 11.93 4.15 -8.59
CA THR A 106 13.25 4.53 -9.13
C THR A 106 14.42 3.96 -8.33
N GLY A 107 14.16 3.48 -7.11
CA GLY A 107 15.18 3.10 -6.12
C GLY A 107 15.74 4.27 -5.32
N GLN A 108 15.29 5.50 -5.57
CA GLN A 108 15.65 6.67 -4.75
C GLN A 108 14.71 6.84 -3.56
N GLU A 109 13.41 6.64 -3.79
CA GLU A 109 12.36 6.72 -2.77
C GLU A 109 11.99 5.33 -2.23
N PHE A 110 11.59 5.27 -0.95
CA PHE A 110 10.83 4.15 -0.41
C PHE A 110 9.32 4.44 -0.49
N PRO A 111 8.54 3.70 -1.30
CA PRO A 111 7.09 3.91 -1.41
C PRO A 111 6.34 3.34 -0.21
N LEU A 112 5.57 4.18 0.48
CA LEU A 112 4.61 3.78 1.51
C LEU A 112 3.21 4.02 0.98
N VAL A 113 2.46 2.95 0.74
CA VAL A 113 1.12 3.03 0.14
C VAL A 113 0.04 2.94 1.22
N LEU A 114 -0.76 4.00 1.34
CA LEU A 114 -1.99 4.03 2.11
C LEU A 114 -3.14 3.64 1.20
N GLY A 115 -3.71 2.46 1.46
CA GLY A 115 -4.69 1.85 0.60
C GLY A 115 -6.14 2.12 0.96
N GLY A 116 -6.99 1.85 -0.03
CA GLY A 116 -8.34 1.38 0.18
C GLY A 116 -8.33 -0.14 0.37
N GLU A 117 -9.07 -0.86 -0.46
CA GLU A 117 -9.17 -2.32 -0.35
C GLU A 117 -7.85 -3.07 -0.67
N HIS A 118 -7.70 -4.30 -0.17
CA HIS A 118 -6.46 -5.09 -0.29
C HIS A 118 -6.04 -5.40 -1.74
N GLY A 119 -7.01 -5.35 -2.68
CA GLY A 119 -6.79 -5.61 -4.10
C GLY A 119 -5.77 -4.70 -4.78
N ILE A 120 -5.48 -3.51 -4.20
CA ILE A 120 -4.46 -2.59 -4.73
C ILE A 120 -3.05 -3.17 -4.74
N LEU A 121 -2.79 -4.24 -3.98
CA LEU A 121 -1.48 -4.89 -3.96
C LEU A 121 -1.13 -5.46 -5.35
N LEU A 122 -2.11 -5.93 -6.13
CA LEU A 122 -1.86 -6.51 -7.44
C LEU A 122 -1.14 -5.55 -8.42
N PRO A 123 -1.67 -4.35 -8.73
CA PRO A 123 -0.99 -3.44 -9.65
C PRO A 123 0.34 -2.90 -9.13
N ILE A 124 0.54 -2.88 -7.81
CA ILE A 124 1.83 -2.57 -7.18
C ILE A 124 2.85 -3.66 -7.55
N LEU A 125 2.50 -4.93 -7.34
CA LEU A 125 3.37 -6.07 -7.68
C LEU A 125 3.65 -6.16 -9.19
N GLU A 126 2.63 -5.96 -10.03
CA GLU A 126 2.78 -5.98 -11.50
C GLU A 126 3.81 -4.94 -11.99
N ASN A 127 3.98 -3.83 -11.27
CA ASN A 127 4.92 -2.77 -11.61
C ASN A 127 6.23 -2.80 -10.81
N LEU A 128 6.32 -3.62 -9.76
CA LEU A 128 7.45 -3.62 -8.82
C LEU A 128 8.78 -4.02 -9.47
N HIS A 129 8.75 -4.79 -10.56
CA HIS A 129 9.93 -5.18 -11.35
C HIS A 129 10.71 -3.97 -11.91
N GLN A 130 10.12 -2.79 -11.93
CA GLN A 130 10.80 -1.56 -12.37
C GLN A 130 11.73 -1.00 -11.29
N HIS A 131 11.51 -1.39 -10.02
CA HIS A 131 12.35 -0.99 -8.91
C HIS A 131 13.72 -1.66 -9.02
N PRO A 132 14.84 -0.92 -9.06
CA PRO A 132 16.16 -1.50 -9.34
C PRO A 132 16.65 -2.49 -8.27
N SER A 133 16.15 -2.40 -7.03
CA SER A 133 16.43 -3.38 -5.97
C SER A 133 15.62 -4.67 -6.08
N VAL A 134 14.65 -4.74 -6.98
CA VAL A 134 13.83 -5.93 -7.23
C VAL A 134 14.31 -6.51 -8.56
N GLY A 135 15.16 -7.54 -8.48
CA GLY A 135 15.66 -8.23 -9.66
C GLY A 135 14.55 -9.07 -10.30
N ASP A 136 14.37 -10.29 -9.80
CA ASP A 136 13.27 -11.16 -10.19
C ASP A 136 12.17 -11.10 -9.12
N ILE A 137 10.89 -11.11 -9.54
CA ILE A 137 9.76 -11.14 -8.61
C ILE A 137 9.77 -12.40 -7.73
N SER A 138 10.40 -13.48 -8.20
CA SER A 138 10.64 -14.71 -7.44
C SER A 138 11.63 -14.56 -6.28
N GLU A 139 12.34 -13.43 -6.18
CA GLU A 139 13.15 -13.10 -5.00
C GLU A 139 12.34 -12.32 -3.94
N LEU A 140 11.14 -11.86 -4.29
CA LEU A 140 10.28 -11.12 -3.38
C LEU A 140 9.69 -12.03 -2.30
N THR A 141 9.77 -11.59 -1.05
CA THR A 141 8.99 -12.15 0.05
C THR A 141 7.95 -11.14 0.50
N ILE A 142 6.67 -11.53 0.48
CA ILE A 142 5.58 -10.74 1.07
C ILE A 142 5.39 -11.21 2.51
N VAL A 143 5.40 -10.26 3.45
CA VAL A 143 4.96 -10.50 4.83
C VAL A 143 3.59 -9.87 4.99
N GLN A 144 2.56 -10.71 5.09
CA GLN A 144 1.17 -10.31 5.23
C GLN A 144 0.73 -10.46 6.69
N ILE A 145 0.26 -9.36 7.28
CA ILE A 145 -0.38 -9.37 8.60
C ILE A 145 -1.87 -9.18 8.39
N ASP A 146 -2.63 -10.28 8.43
CA ASP A 146 -4.06 -10.28 8.09
C ASP A 146 -4.82 -11.36 8.87
N ALA A 147 -6.12 -11.16 9.03
CA ALA A 147 -7.04 -12.16 9.54
C ALA A 147 -7.40 -13.24 8.51
N HIS A 148 -7.32 -12.91 7.21
CA HIS A 148 -7.71 -13.76 6.09
C HIS A 148 -6.51 -14.16 5.24
N ALA A 149 -6.60 -15.31 4.57
CA ALA A 149 -5.53 -15.77 3.69
C ALA A 149 -5.51 -15.01 2.34
N ASP A 150 -6.67 -14.59 1.83
CA ASP A 150 -6.84 -13.92 0.54
C ASP A 150 -6.26 -14.72 -0.65
N LEU A 151 -6.36 -16.05 -0.55
CA LEU A 151 -5.82 -17.02 -1.51
C LEU A 151 -6.89 -17.64 -2.43
N ARG A 152 -8.10 -17.10 -2.43
CA ARG A 152 -9.20 -17.64 -3.25
C ARG A 152 -8.89 -17.53 -4.74
N GLY A 153 -9.40 -18.47 -5.53
CA GLY A 153 -9.38 -18.36 -6.99
C GLY A 153 -10.21 -17.17 -7.47
N GLU A 154 -11.44 -17.06 -6.95
CA GLU A 154 -12.40 -15.99 -7.21
C GLU A 154 -13.22 -15.68 -5.96
N LEU A 155 -13.72 -14.44 -5.86
CA LEU A 155 -14.69 -14.04 -4.85
C LEU A 155 -15.87 -13.37 -5.56
N ASN A 156 -17.09 -13.89 -5.37
CA ASN A 156 -18.30 -13.39 -6.05
C ASN A 156 -18.18 -13.33 -7.58
N GLY A 157 -17.39 -14.23 -8.19
CA GLY A 157 -17.13 -14.25 -9.64
C GLY A 157 -16.08 -13.25 -10.12
N GLU A 158 -15.40 -12.55 -9.21
CA GLU A 158 -14.29 -11.65 -9.53
C GLU A 158 -12.95 -12.27 -9.13
N ARG A 159 -12.01 -12.29 -10.09
CA ARG A 159 -10.66 -12.85 -9.93
C ARG A 159 -9.67 -11.83 -9.36
N PHE A 160 -9.93 -10.53 -9.52
CA PHE A 160 -9.04 -9.44 -9.10
C PHE A 160 -9.57 -8.70 -7.87
N SER A 161 -10.09 -9.43 -6.90
CA SER A 161 -10.68 -8.88 -5.68
C SER A 161 -9.72 -8.88 -4.48
N HIS A 162 -10.09 -8.14 -3.44
CA HIS A 162 -9.38 -8.13 -2.16
C HIS A 162 -9.11 -9.54 -1.60
N GLY A 163 -10.09 -10.45 -1.67
CA GLY A 163 -9.98 -11.81 -1.13
C GLY A 163 -9.22 -12.81 -2.02
N THR A 164 -8.61 -12.34 -3.10
CA THR A 164 -7.91 -13.18 -4.10
C THR A 164 -6.47 -12.72 -4.33
N VAL A 165 -6.09 -11.57 -3.78
CA VAL A 165 -4.89 -10.82 -4.18
C VAL A 165 -3.59 -11.58 -3.89
N MET A 166 -3.55 -12.38 -2.83
CA MET A 166 -2.37 -13.16 -2.48
C MET A 166 -2.16 -14.34 -3.42
N ARG A 167 -3.24 -14.95 -3.89
CA ARG A 167 -3.13 -15.93 -4.98
C ARG A 167 -2.68 -15.28 -6.28
N ARG A 168 -3.07 -14.03 -6.53
CA ARG A 168 -2.53 -13.25 -7.66
C ARG A 168 -1.04 -13.01 -7.53
N ALA A 169 -0.56 -12.67 -6.33
CA ALA A 169 0.86 -12.51 -6.07
C ALA A 169 1.66 -13.79 -6.37
N LEU A 170 1.17 -14.95 -5.92
CA LEU A 170 1.84 -16.23 -6.17
C LEU A 170 1.82 -16.62 -7.66
N GLU A 171 0.70 -16.39 -8.36
CA GLU A 171 0.62 -16.64 -9.81
C GLU A 171 1.47 -15.66 -10.64
N LEU A 172 1.78 -14.46 -10.12
CA LEU A 172 2.77 -13.56 -10.72
C LEU A 172 4.21 -14.06 -10.53
N GLY A 173 4.43 -15.07 -9.68
CA GLY A 173 5.74 -15.65 -9.43
C GLY A 173 6.45 -15.08 -8.20
N VAL A 174 5.75 -14.41 -7.27
CA VAL A 174 6.33 -14.02 -5.97
C VAL A 174 6.92 -15.24 -5.28
N GLY A 175 8.17 -15.12 -4.81
CA GLY A 175 8.92 -16.26 -4.28
C GLY A 175 8.37 -16.83 -2.98
N ARG A 176 7.86 -15.97 -2.10
CA ARG A 176 7.34 -16.40 -0.81
C ARG A 176 6.28 -15.46 -0.27
N VAL A 177 5.26 -16.05 0.37
CA VAL A 177 4.29 -15.34 1.20
C VAL A 177 4.37 -15.86 2.63
N ILE A 178 4.56 -14.97 3.60
CA ILE A 178 4.53 -15.29 5.04
C ILE A 178 3.29 -14.62 5.62
N GLN A 179 2.32 -15.41 6.06
CA GLN A 179 1.07 -14.91 6.62
C GLN A 179 1.07 -14.99 8.14
N VAL A 180 0.67 -13.90 8.80
CA VAL A 180 0.64 -13.77 10.27
C VAL A 180 -0.74 -13.29 10.71
N GLY A 181 -1.40 -14.06 11.58
CA GLY A 181 -2.71 -13.72 12.15
C GLY A 181 -3.92 -14.36 11.46
N VAL A 182 -3.67 -15.15 10.41
CA VAL A 182 -4.69 -15.85 9.63
C VAL A 182 -5.49 -16.79 10.53
N ARG A 183 -6.81 -16.60 10.52
CA ARG A 183 -7.78 -17.39 11.28
C ARG A 183 -9.09 -17.63 10.53
N ALA A 184 -9.18 -17.15 9.29
CA ALA A 184 -10.34 -17.29 8.41
C ALA A 184 -9.87 -17.56 6.98
N PHE A 185 -10.21 -18.74 6.46
CA PHE A 185 -9.92 -19.18 5.10
C PHE A 185 -10.88 -20.31 4.72
N CYS A 186 -11.13 -20.53 3.43
CA CYS A 186 -11.93 -21.66 2.95
C CYS A 186 -11.06 -22.89 2.68
N HIS A 187 -11.72 -24.00 2.37
CA HIS A 187 -11.05 -25.27 2.10
C HIS A 187 -10.08 -25.21 0.90
N GLU A 188 -10.44 -24.47 -0.16
CA GLU A 188 -9.54 -24.26 -1.32
C GLU A 188 -8.24 -23.57 -0.89
N GLU A 189 -8.35 -22.55 -0.05
CA GLU A 189 -7.18 -21.83 0.49
C GLU A 189 -6.34 -22.74 1.40
N GLU A 190 -7.00 -23.56 2.23
CA GLU A 190 -6.31 -24.56 3.07
C GLU A 190 -5.53 -25.58 2.25
N GLU A 191 -6.12 -26.13 1.19
CA GLU A 191 -5.43 -27.05 0.28
C GLU A 191 -4.21 -26.39 -0.36
N MET A 192 -4.32 -25.12 -0.77
CA MET A 192 -3.19 -24.39 -1.33
C MET A 192 -2.06 -24.22 -0.29
N ILE A 193 -2.39 -23.80 0.93
CA ILE A 193 -1.43 -23.61 2.01
C ILE A 193 -0.70 -24.92 2.38
N GLN A 194 -1.41 -26.06 2.38
CA GLN A 194 -0.81 -27.35 2.74
C GLN A 194 0.05 -27.97 1.64
N ASN A 195 -0.13 -27.55 0.38
CA ASN A 195 0.61 -28.07 -0.76
C ASN A 195 1.82 -27.20 -1.14
N GLU A 196 2.04 -26.07 -0.47
CA GLU A 196 3.27 -25.29 -0.57
C GLU A 196 4.32 -25.82 0.41
N ASP A 197 5.26 -26.63 -0.10
CA ASP A 197 6.47 -27.09 0.61
C ASP A 197 7.53 -25.97 0.75
#